data_AF-A0A1Y5E793-F1
#
_entry.id   AF-A0A1Y5E793-F1
#
_cell.length_a   1.000
_cell.length_b   1.000
_cell.length_c   1.000
_cell.angle_alpha   90.00
_cell.angle_beta   90.00
_cell.angle_gamma   90.00
#
_symmetry.space_group_name_H-M   'P 1'
#
loop_
_entity.id
_entity.type
_entity.pdbx_description
1 polymer ?
#
loop_
_entity_poly.entity_id
_entity_poly.type
_entity_poly.pdbx_seq_one_letter_code
_entity_poly.pdbx_strand_id
1 'polypeptide(L)'
;MRNVGDNVKRSFSVAGILICLAWGFTAPVYAEQKTVLIISFDNSDQGDITSTLYRDVVDRISKHIQKAGFQTTETAGLGGAGDQPSLEQEDEQLLSGLRKENKIRDHAVVIDYVAIVQIVANMVLLESGTQINVEIRGRMLRVENSDVLARFALPVPNYFVAPPSCDRNCVIELLQSNTAMIADGLGHVLGQRLKNGTD
;
A
#
# COMPACT_ATOMS: atom_id res chain seq x y z
N MET A 1 77.96 53.15 44.89
CA MET A 1 77.80 51.73 45.29
C MET A 1 76.99 51.00 44.22
N ARG A 2 77.30 49.72 44.02
CA ARG A 2 76.98 48.85 42.86
C ARG A 2 75.52 48.37 42.75
N ASN A 3 75.22 47.87 41.54
CA ASN A 3 74.28 46.82 41.08
C ASN A 3 73.14 47.34 40.18
N VAL A 4 72.97 46.95 38.90
CA VAL A 4 73.00 45.64 38.17
C VAL A 4 71.72 44.81 38.38
N GLY A 5 71.04 44.48 37.27
CA GLY A 5 70.07 43.38 37.07
C GLY A 5 68.62 43.70 37.50
N ASP A 6 67.55 43.32 36.82
CA ASP A 6 67.37 42.34 35.75
C ASP A 6 66.01 42.48 35.04
N ASN A 7 65.97 41.90 33.84
CA ASN A 7 64.82 41.61 32.99
C ASN A 7 63.67 40.88 33.70
N VAL A 8 62.41 41.20 33.34
CA VAL A 8 61.39 40.17 33.00
C VAL A 8 60.43 40.72 31.94
N LYS A 9 60.57 40.23 30.70
CA LYS A 9 59.49 40.17 29.70
C LYS A 9 58.50 39.10 30.15
N ARG A 10 57.21 39.40 30.21
CA ARG A 10 56.14 38.39 30.15
C ARG A 10 55.10 38.77 29.11
N SER A 11 55.26 38.11 27.97
CA SER A 11 54.29 37.95 26.90
C SER A 11 53.26 36.88 27.33
N PHE A 12 51.98 37.20 27.26
CA PHE A 12 50.82 36.29 27.23
C PHE A 12 49.78 37.05 26.38
N SER A 13 49.52 36.72 25.11
CA SER A 13 48.74 35.56 24.62
C SER A 13 47.51 35.34 25.50
N VAL A 14 46.27 35.47 25.02
CA VAL A 14 45.63 34.53 24.10
C VAL A 14 44.39 35.16 23.46
N ALA A 15 44.18 34.77 22.19
CA ALA A 15 43.05 34.99 21.32
C ALA A 15 41.65 35.02 21.97
N GLY A 16 40.85 36.02 21.59
CA GLY A 16 39.41 36.02 21.78
C GLY A 16 38.76 34.96 20.89
N ILE A 17 38.27 33.90 21.51
CA ILE A 17 37.48 32.85 20.85
C ILE A 17 36.07 33.41 20.61
N LEU A 18 35.79 33.74 19.35
CA LEU A 18 34.46 34.07 18.86
C LEU A 18 33.70 32.74 18.67
N ILE A 19 32.85 32.37 19.64
CA ILE A 19 31.97 31.21 19.56
C ILE A 19 30.79 31.60 18.66
N CYS A 20 30.92 31.35 17.35
CA CYS A 20 29.78 31.33 16.44
C CYS A 20 28.94 30.08 16.73
N LEU A 21 27.90 30.23 17.55
CA LEU A 21 26.80 29.28 17.67
C LEU A 21 26.07 29.20 16.31
N ALA A 22 26.59 28.37 15.41
CA ALA A 22 25.86 27.91 14.25
C ALA A 22 24.75 26.98 14.75
N TRP A 23 23.58 27.55 15.07
CA TRP A 23 22.35 26.80 15.09
C TRP A 23 22.10 26.30 13.68
N GLY A 24 22.60 25.09 13.41
CA GLY A 24 22.24 24.34 12.23
C GLY A 24 20.74 24.12 12.25
N PHE A 25 20.03 24.92 11.45
CA PHE A 25 18.69 24.57 11.00
C PHE A 25 18.82 23.28 10.19
N THR A 26 18.72 22.13 10.87
CA THR A 26 18.42 20.87 10.19
C THR A 26 16.99 21.01 9.68
N ALA A 27 16.83 21.43 8.42
CA ALA A 27 15.55 21.34 7.76
C ALA A 27 15.10 19.87 7.83
N PRO A 28 13.85 19.59 8.24
CA PRO A 28 13.34 18.23 8.19
C PRO A 28 13.38 17.77 6.74
N VAL A 29 14.23 16.77 6.46
CA VAL A 29 14.16 16.01 5.22
C VAL A 29 12.87 15.21 5.30
N TYR A 30 11.81 15.71 4.66
CA TYR A 30 10.65 14.88 4.39
C TYR A 30 11.10 13.83 3.39
N ALA A 31 11.26 12.59 3.86
CA ALA A 31 11.43 11.46 2.96
C ALA A 31 10.19 11.41 2.06
N GLU A 32 10.40 11.54 0.74
CA GLU A 32 9.33 11.45 -0.24
C GLU A 32 8.68 10.07 -0.13
N GLN A 33 7.45 10.04 0.33
CA GLN A 33 6.76 8.81 0.67
C GLN A 33 6.11 8.24 -0.59
N LYS A 34 6.53 7.05 -1.00
CA LYS A 34 5.99 6.38 -2.19
C LYS A 34 4.52 6.04 -2.04
N THR A 35 3.76 6.11 -3.13
CA THR A 35 2.31 5.90 -3.15
C THR A 35 1.92 4.61 -3.86
N VAL A 36 0.97 3.89 -3.26
CA VAL A 36 0.34 2.69 -3.82
C VAL A 36 -1.12 2.99 -4.19
N LEU A 37 -1.45 2.84 -5.47
CA LEU A 37 -2.85 2.84 -5.93
C LEU A 37 -3.43 1.43 -5.78
N ILE A 38 -4.47 1.28 -4.98
CA ILE A 38 -5.21 0.02 -4.84
C ILE A 38 -6.44 0.10 -5.75
N ILE A 39 -6.52 -0.84 -6.70
CA ILE A 39 -7.65 -0.98 -7.61
C ILE A 39 -8.45 -2.20 -7.21
N SER A 40 -9.70 -2.00 -6.80
CA SER A 40 -10.65 -3.09 -6.56
C SER A 40 -11.55 -3.27 -7.77
N PHE A 41 -11.48 -4.43 -8.42
CA PHE A 41 -12.47 -4.79 -9.43
C PHE A 41 -13.70 -5.32 -8.73
N ASP A 42 -14.71 -4.46 -8.63
CA ASP A 42 -16.04 -4.89 -8.23
C ASP A 42 -16.73 -5.46 -9.47
N ASN A 43 -16.86 -6.79 -9.54
CA ASN A 43 -17.59 -7.44 -10.62
C ASN A 43 -19.10 -7.42 -10.38
N SER A 44 -19.57 -6.75 -9.34
CA SER A 44 -20.98 -6.67 -9.00
C SER A 44 -21.58 -5.33 -9.37
N ASP A 45 -22.79 -5.37 -9.89
CA ASP A 45 -23.57 -4.17 -10.15
C ASP A 45 -23.74 -3.36 -8.85
N GLN A 46 -23.65 -2.03 -8.98
CA GLN A 46 -23.73 -1.08 -7.85
C GLN A 46 -24.92 -1.38 -6.94
N GLY A 47 -24.64 -1.96 -5.77
CA GLY A 47 -25.65 -2.29 -4.76
C GLY A 47 -25.49 -3.67 -4.10
N ASP A 48 -24.51 -4.48 -4.52
CA ASP A 48 -24.35 -5.87 -4.10
C ASP A 48 -23.47 -6.07 -2.83
N ILE A 49 -23.72 -7.19 -2.14
CA ILE A 49 -23.14 -7.74 -0.90
C ILE A 49 -21.60 -7.67 -0.88
N THR A 50 -21.03 -7.87 -2.05
CA THR A 50 -19.62 -7.79 -2.43
C THR A 50 -18.97 -6.46 -2.07
N SER A 51 -19.61 -5.32 -2.30
CA SER A 51 -19.01 -3.98 -2.12
C SER A 51 -18.51 -3.72 -0.69
N THR A 52 -19.26 -4.18 0.33
CA THR A 52 -18.88 -4.02 1.74
C THR A 52 -17.71 -4.94 2.11
N LEU A 53 -17.70 -6.16 1.57
CA LEU A 53 -16.60 -7.11 1.73
C LEU A 53 -15.32 -6.58 1.07
N TYR A 54 -15.43 -6.07 -0.16
CA TYR A 54 -14.33 -5.43 -0.89
C TYR A 54 -13.72 -4.29 -0.09
N ARG A 55 -14.56 -3.39 0.43
CA ARG A 55 -14.07 -2.26 1.24
C ARG A 55 -13.33 -2.71 2.49
N ASP A 56 -13.83 -3.70 3.23
CA ASP A 56 -13.15 -4.19 4.43
C ASP A 56 -11.79 -4.83 4.10
N VAL A 57 -11.74 -5.65 3.04
CA VAL A 57 -10.50 -6.28 2.59
C VAL A 57 -9.48 -5.23 2.11
N VAL A 58 -9.90 -4.27 1.30
CA VAL A 58 -9.04 -3.20 0.79
C VAL A 58 -8.56 -2.30 1.92
N ASP A 59 -9.43 -1.88 2.85
CA ASP A 59 -9.06 -1.05 4.00
C ASP A 59 -8.00 -1.73 4.89
N ARG A 60 -8.13 -3.03 5.12
CA ARG A 60 -7.13 -3.81 5.87
C ARG A 60 -5.78 -3.87 5.16
N ILE A 61 -5.79 -4.18 3.86
CA ILE A 61 -4.58 -4.18 3.04
C ILE A 61 -3.92 -2.79 3.07
N SER A 62 -4.72 -1.74 2.86
CA SER A 62 -4.35 -0.33 2.87
C SER A 62 -3.65 0.06 4.18
N LYS A 63 -4.26 -0.28 5.32
CA LYS A 63 -3.67 -0.05 6.66
C LYS A 63 -2.31 -0.72 6.84
N HIS A 64 -2.12 -1.94 6.35
CA HIS A 64 -0.84 -2.63 6.48
C HIS A 64 0.25 -2.04 5.55
N ILE A 65 -0.12 -1.61 4.35
CA ILE A 65 0.77 -0.90 3.43
C ILE A 65 1.16 0.47 4.02
N GLN A 66 0.22 1.19 4.62
CA GLN A 66 0.49 2.43 5.35
C GLN A 66 1.44 2.23 6.53
N LYS A 67 1.23 1.18 7.34
CA LYS A 67 2.16 0.78 8.41
C LYS A 67 3.55 0.42 7.87
N ALA A 68 3.65 -0.02 6.62
CA ALA A 68 4.92 -0.29 5.97
C ALA A 68 5.63 0.99 5.48
N GLY A 69 5.01 2.17 5.61
CA GLY A 69 5.62 3.46 5.28
C GLY A 69 5.25 3.98 3.89
N PHE A 70 4.20 3.46 3.26
CA PHE A 70 3.72 3.91 1.95
C PHE A 70 2.41 4.68 2.08
N GLN A 71 2.16 5.65 1.18
CA GLN A 71 0.83 6.23 1.06
C GLN A 71 -0.06 5.29 0.25
N THR A 72 -1.37 5.30 0.53
CA THR A 72 -2.33 4.52 -0.25
C THR A 72 -3.44 5.42 -0.78
N THR A 73 -3.85 5.16 -2.01
CA THR A 73 -5.04 5.73 -2.62
C THR A 73 -5.84 4.61 -3.26
N GLU A 74 -7.16 4.74 -3.29
CA GLU A 74 -8.07 3.65 -3.65
C GLU A 74 -8.96 4.10 -4.79
N THR A 75 -9.18 3.22 -5.76
CA THR A 75 -10.14 3.44 -6.85
C THR A 75 -10.85 2.13 -7.22
N ALA A 76 -12.07 2.25 -7.70
CA ALA A 76 -12.78 1.11 -8.26
C ALA A 76 -12.33 0.89 -9.72
N GLY A 77 -11.99 -0.33 -10.06
CA GLY A 77 -11.76 -0.75 -11.44
C GLY A 77 -13.10 -0.94 -12.15
N LEU A 78 -13.22 -0.40 -13.37
CA LEU A 78 -14.39 -0.67 -14.22
C LEU A 78 -14.19 -2.04 -14.87
N GLY A 79 -14.98 -3.03 -14.47
CA GLY A 79 -15.06 -4.32 -15.18
C GLY A 79 -15.66 -4.10 -16.57
N GLY A 80 -14.84 -4.18 -17.62
CA GLY A 80 -15.28 -3.96 -18.99
C GLY A 80 -16.08 -5.15 -19.53
N ALA A 81 -17.35 -4.92 -19.88
CA ALA A 81 -18.14 -5.83 -20.71
C ALA A 81 -17.78 -5.61 -22.20
N GLY A 82 -16.85 -6.40 -22.72
CA GLY A 82 -16.38 -6.35 -24.11
C GLY A 82 -15.29 -7.39 -24.35
N ASP A 83 -14.74 -7.48 -25.56
CA ASP A 83 -13.58 -8.34 -25.87
C ASP A 83 -12.44 -8.00 -24.89
N GLN A 84 -12.28 -8.84 -23.87
CA GLN A 84 -11.35 -8.56 -22.78
C GLN A 84 -9.92 -8.71 -23.32
N PRO A 85 -9.09 -7.66 -23.24
CA PRO A 85 -7.68 -7.76 -23.57
C PRO A 85 -7.00 -8.80 -22.67
N SER A 86 -5.84 -9.31 -23.08
CA SER A 86 -5.06 -10.17 -22.18
C SER A 86 -4.70 -9.40 -20.90
N LEU A 87 -4.50 -10.10 -19.78
CA LEU A 87 -4.13 -9.47 -18.51
C LEU A 87 -2.89 -8.56 -18.63
N GLU A 88 -1.93 -8.94 -19.47
CA GLU A 88 -0.72 -8.17 -19.73
C GLU A 88 -1.02 -6.89 -20.53
N GLN A 89 -1.95 -6.96 -21.49
CA GLN A 89 -2.39 -5.79 -22.24
C GLN A 89 -3.18 -4.82 -21.34
N GLU A 90 -4.02 -5.33 -20.45
CA GLU A 90 -4.73 -4.53 -19.46
C GLU A 90 -3.75 -3.82 -18.50
N ASP A 91 -2.73 -4.55 -18.02
CA ASP A 91 -1.67 -3.99 -17.19
C ASP A 91 -0.91 -2.88 -17.90
N GLU A 92 -0.47 -3.09 -19.14
CA GLU A 92 0.25 -2.06 -19.90
C GLU A 92 -0.61 -0.84 -20.20
N GLN A 93 -1.90 -1.02 -20.50
CA GLN A 93 -2.82 0.10 -20.71
C GLN A 93 -2.99 0.92 -19.43
N LEU A 94 -3.19 0.25 -18.29
CA LEU A 94 -3.30 0.90 -16.99
C LEU A 94 -2.01 1.63 -16.62
N LEU A 95 -0.87 0.95 -16.70
CA LEU A 95 0.44 1.51 -16.31
C LEU A 95 0.88 2.65 -17.23
N SER A 96 0.65 2.54 -18.54
CA SER A 96 0.94 3.64 -19.48
C SER A 96 0.09 4.87 -19.21
N GLY A 97 -1.19 4.69 -18.83
CA GLY A 97 -2.07 5.76 -18.35
C GLY A 97 -1.51 6.46 -17.11
N LEU A 98 -1.12 5.68 -16.09
CA LEU A 98 -0.57 6.21 -14.84
C LEU A 98 0.78 6.91 -15.04
N ARG A 99 1.69 6.34 -15.85
CA ARG A 99 2.95 7.01 -16.21
C ARG A 99 2.71 8.36 -16.88
N LYS A 100 1.72 8.42 -17.78
CA LYS A 100 1.35 9.65 -18.47
C LYS A 100 0.78 10.66 -17.48
N GLU A 101 -0.08 10.24 -16.56
CA GLU A 101 -0.64 11.12 -15.53
C GLU A 101 0.44 11.65 -14.59
N ASN A 102 1.33 10.78 -14.08
CA ASN A 102 2.47 11.16 -13.24
C ASN A 102 3.38 12.18 -13.92
N LYS A 103 3.56 12.10 -15.25
CA LYS A 103 4.39 13.06 -16.02
C LYS A 103 3.72 14.41 -16.26
N ILE A 104 2.38 14.45 -16.33
CA ILE A 104 1.64 15.65 -16.71
C ILE A 104 1.36 16.53 -15.49
N ARG A 105 1.18 15.92 -14.31
CA ARG A 105 0.73 16.63 -13.12
C ARG A 105 1.91 16.85 -12.18
N ASP A 106 2.64 17.95 -12.41
CA ASP A 106 3.82 18.38 -11.64
C ASP A 106 3.55 18.56 -10.12
N HIS A 107 2.26 18.57 -9.71
CA HIS A 107 1.80 18.72 -8.32
C HIS A 107 0.78 17.64 -7.90
N ALA A 108 0.60 16.55 -8.68
CA ALA A 108 -0.25 15.44 -8.24
C ALA A 108 0.60 14.38 -7.52
N VAL A 109 -0.08 13.63 -6.64
CA VAL A 109 0.51 12.46 -5.98
C VAL A 109 1.00 11.48 -7.05
N VAL A 110 2.31 11.29 -7.13
CA VAL A 110 2.94 10.35 -8.05
C VAL A 110 2.63 8.94 -7.56
N ILE A 111 2.02 8.13 -8.44
CA ILE A 111 1.73 6.72 -8.14
C ILE A 111 2.94 5.87 -8.52
N ASP A 112 3.60 5.27 -7.52
CA ASP A 112 4.78 4.42 -7.71
C ASP A 112 4.41 2.95 -7.97
N TYR A 113 3.35 2.49 -7.32
CA TYR A 113 2.92 1.10 -7.35
C TYR A 113 1.41 1.00 -7.55
N VAL A 114 0.98 -0.11 -8.13
CA VAL A 114 -0.43 -0.47 -8.26
C VAL A 114 -0.67 -1.84 -7.64
N ALA A 115 -1.65 -1.95 -6.75
CA ALA A 115 -2.16 -3.22 -6.25
C ALA A 115 -3.55 -3.46 -6.83
N ILE A 116 -3.68 -4.45 -7.70
CA ILE A 116 -4.95 -4.88 -8.26
C ILE A 116 -5.48 -6.02 -7.39
N VAL A 117 -6.67 -5.84 -6.82
CA VAL A 117 -7.33 -6.80 -5.92
C VAL A 117 -8.68 -7.20 -6.47
N GLN A 118 -8.94 -8.50 -6.52
CA GLN A 118 -10.22 -9.08 -6.91
C GLN A 118 -10.64 -10.14 -5.88
N ILE A 119 -11.91 -10.14 -5.51
CA ILE A 119 -12.50 -11.13 -4.61
C ILE A 119 -13.49 -11.96 -5.42
N VAL A 120 -13.17 -13.24 -5.60
CA VAL A 120 -14.04 -14.16 -6.31
C VAL A 120 -14.78 -15.00 -5.28
N ALA A 121 -16.11 -14.91 -5.29
CA ALA A 121 -16.97 -15.77 -4.49
C ALA A 121 -17.68 -16.78 -5.40
N ASN A 122 -17.62 -18.06 -5.03
CA ASN A 122 -18.37 -19.13 -5.67
C ASN A 122 -19.34 -19.74 -4.66
N MET A 123 -20.61 -19.87 -5.05
CA MET A 123 -21.69 -20.36 -4.21
C MET A 123 -22.26 -21.65 -4.79
N VAL A 124 -22.40 -22.67 -3.95
CA VAL A 124 -22.99 -23.97 -4.31
C VAL A 124 -24.16 -24.23 -3.37
N LEU A 125 -25.35 -24.45 -3.93
CA LEU A 125 -26.52 -24.84 -3.14
C LEU A 125 -26.41 -26.31 -2.74
N LEU A 126 -26.59 -26.58 -1.44
CA LEU A 126 -26.65 -27.91 -0.83
C LEU A 126 -28.00 -28.08 -0.10
N GLU A 127 -28.37 -29.32 0.24
CA GLU A 127 -29.56 -29.57 1.07
C GLU A 127 -29.45 -28.95 2.47
N SER A 128 -28.23 -28.83 2.99
CA SER A 128 -27.94 -28.25 4.32
C SER A 128 -27.78 -26.73 4.33
N GLY A 129 -27.84 -26.06 3.17
CA GLY A 129 -27.60 -24.61 3.04
C GLY A 129 -26.76 -24.26 1.82
N THR A 130 -26.19 -23.06 1.79
CA THR A 130 -25.34 -22.60 0.67
C THR A 130 -23.87 -22.67 1.09
N GLN A 131 -23.09 -23.50 0.40
CA GLN A 131 -21.64 -23.52 0.57
C GLN A 131 -21.03 -22.36 -0.19
N ILE A 132 -20.20 -21.57 0.49
CA ILE A 132 -19.54 -20.39 -0.09
C ILE A 132 -18.03 -20.60 -0.03
N ASN A 133 -17.39 -20.45 -1.18
CA ASN A 133 -15.94 -20.47 -1.34
C ASN A 133 -15.49 -19.09 -1.80
N VAL A 134 -14.46 -18.54 -1.18
CA VAL A 134 -13.93 -17.22 -1.52
C VAL A 134 -12.45 -17.33 -1.82
N GLU A 135 -12.02 -16.61 -2.85
CA GLU A 135 -10.61 -16.44 -3.20
C GLU A 135 -10.30 -14.95 -3.35
N ILE A 136 -9.26 -14.49 -2.66
CA ILE A 136 -8.70 -13.16 -2.84
C ILE A 136 -7.51 -13.30 -3.78
N ARG A 137 -7.63 -12.75 -4.98
CA ARG A 137 -6.58 -12.83 -5.99
C ARG A 137 -6.21 -11.47 -6.54
N GLY A 138 -5.04 -11.37 -7.13
CA GLY A 138 -4.55 -10.11 -7.62
C GLY A 138 -3.05 -10.08 -7.87
N ARG A 139 -2.56 -8.85 -8.06
CA ARG A 139 -1.17 -8.59 -8.39
C ARG A 139 -0.75 -7.21 -7.94
N MET A 140 0.54 -7.06 -7.69
CA MET A 140 1.17 -5.79 -7.39
C MET A 140 2.25 -5.49 -8.41
N LEU A 141 2.20 -4.28 -8.97
CA LEU A 141 3.02 -3.84 -10.09
C LEU A 141 3.79 -2.57 -9.71
N ARG A 142 5.00 -2.41 -10.25
CA ARG A 142 5.71 -1.14 -10.26
C ARG A 142 5.31 -0.33 -11.48
N VAL A 143 4.93 0.93 -11.28
CA VAL A 143 4.49 1.81 -12.37
C VAL A 143 5.62 2.15 -13.31
N GLU A 144 6.83 2.40 -12.81
CA GLU A 144 7.96 2.83 -13.64
C GLU A 144 8.27 1.86 -14.79
N ASN A 145 8.38 0.55 -14.50
CA ASN A 145 8.93 -0.45 -15.43
C ASN A 145 8.01 -1.66 -15.68
N SER A 146 6.78 -1.66 -15.16
CA SER A 146 5.83 -2.78 -15.28
C SER A 146 6.25 -4.06 -14.54
N ASP A 147 7.22 -4.00 -13.63
CA ASP A 147 7.63 -5.19 -12.88
C ASP A 147 6.51 -5.69 -11.98
N VAL A 148 6.30 -7.00 -12.02
CA VAL A 148 5.35 -7.68 -11.13
C VAL A 148 6.06 -8.01 -9.81
N LEU A 149 5.73 -7.25 -8.77
CA LEU A 149 6.26 -7.44 -7.42
C LEU A 149 5.63 -8.63 -6.70
N ALA A 150 4.36 -8.90 -6.97
CA ALA A 150 3.65 -10.03 -6.41
C ALA A 150 2.48 -10.47 -7.31
N ARG A 151 2.21 -11.77 -7.33
CA ARG A 151 0.94 -12.36 -7.76
C ARG A 151 0.42 -13.19 -6.59
N PHE A 152 -0.88 -13.10 -6.32
CA PHE A 152 -1.51 -13.84 -5.25
C PHE A 152 -2.86 -14.38 -5.68
N ALA A 153 -3.16 -15.59 -5.18
CA ALA A 153 -4.45 -16.23 -5.24
C ALA A 153 -4.58 -16.99 -3.93
N LEU A 154 -5.28 -16.39 -2.97
CA LEU A 154 -5.39 -16.86 -1.61
C LEU A 154 -6.81 -17.34 -1.37
N PRO A 155 -7.05 -18.66 -1.37
CA PRO A 155 -8.35 -19.19 -0.99
C PRO A 155 -8.56 -18.93 0.50
N VAL A 156 -9.79 -18.56 0.85
CA VAL A 156 -10.21 -18.52 2.25
C VAL A 156 -10.24 -19.97 2.76
N PRO A 157 -9.46 -20.30 3.81
CA PRO A 157 -9.36 -21.66 4.28
C PRO A 157 -10.68 -22.07 4.92
N ASN A 158 -11.14 -23.27 4.53
CA ASN A 158 -12.45 -23.83 4.83
C ASN A 158 -13.59 -23.12 4.08
N TYR A 159 -14.39 -23.93 3.37
CA TYR A 159 -15.69 -23.49 2.94
C TYR A 159 -16.58 -23.32 4.16
N PHE A 160 -17.50 -22.36 4.10
CA PHE A 160 -18.52 -22.22 5.13
C PHE A 160 -19.89 -22.42 4.51
N VAL A 161 -20.79 -23.00 5.31
CA VAL A 161 -22.16 -23.29 4.90
C VAL A 161 -23.05 -22.26 5.57
N ALA A 162 -23.60 -21.35 4.79
CA ALA A 162 -24.65 -20.45 5.25
C ALA A 162 -25.93 -21.29 5.46
N PRO A 163 -26.55 -21.25 6.65
CA PRO A 163 -27.82 -21.94 6.89
C PRO A 163 -28.90 -21.53 5.88
N PRO A 164 -29.91 -22.37 5.62
CA PRO A 164 -31.01 -22.03 4.71
C PRO A 164 -31.79 -20.77 5.13
N SER A 165 -31.78 -20.44 6.42
CA SER A 165 -32.41 -19.25 6.99
C SER A 165 -31.48 -18.03 7.06
N CYS A 166 -30.24 -18.13 6.55
CA CYS A 166 -29.25 -17.06 6.60
C CYS A 166 -29.63 -15.99 5.59
N ASP A 167 -30.00 -14.82 6.10
CA ASP A 167 -30.29 -13.67 5.26
C ASP A 167 -29.01 -13.04 4.71
N ARG A 168 -29.20 -11.97 3.93
CA ARG A 168 -28.12 -11.21 3.31
C ARG A 168 -27.04 -10.75 4.32
N ASN A 169 -27.44 -10.31 5.50
CA ASN A 169 -26.51 -9.75 6.48
C ASN A 169 -25.72 -10.86 7.18
N CYS A 170 -26.37 -11.99 7.47
CA CYS A 170 -25.73 -13.19 7.99
C CYS A 170 -24.60 -13.69 7.06
N VAL A 171 -24.82 -13.69 5.73
CA VAL A 171 -23.78 -14.06 4.76
C VAL A 171 -22.60 -13.08 4.78
N ILE A 172 -22.86 -11.77 4.92
CA ILE A 172 -21.82 -10.73 4.98
C ILE A 172 -20.94 -10.91 6.22
N GLU A 173 -21.54 -11.08 7.39
CA GLU A 173 -20.80 -11.23 8.64
C GLU A 173 -19.90 -12.48 8.61
N LEU A 174 -20.43 -13.58 8.05
CA LEU A 174 -19.67 -14.80 7.82
C LEU A 174 -18.49 -14.55 6.86
N LEU A 175 -18.72 -13.87 5.74
CA LEU A 175 -17.66 -13.53 4.79
C LEU A 175 -16.58 -12.67 5.43
N GLN A 176 -16.95 -11.57 6.08
CA GLN A 176 -16.03 -10.60 6.68
C GLN A 176 -15.15 -11.23 7.75
N SER A 177 -15.75 -12.04 8.64
CA SER A 177 -14.99 -12.70 9.71
C SER A 177 -13.91 -13.65 9.16
N ASN A 178 -14.20 -14.34 8.05
CA ASN A 178 -13.28 -15.29 7.45
C ASN A 178 -12.23 -14.63 6.53
N THR A 179 -12.57 -13.52 5.86
CA THR A 179 -11.62 -12.82 4.97
C THR A 179 -10.66 -11.90 5.73
N ALA A 180 -11.04 -11.42 6.91
CA ALA A 180 -10.26 -10.46 7.69
C ALA A 180 -8.81 -10.92 7.93
N MET A 181 -8.64 -12.16 8.40
CA MET A 181 -7.31 -12.71 8.71
C MET A 181 -6.41 -12.80 7.47
N ILE A 182 -6.99 -13.14 6.31
CA ILE A 182 -6.24 -13.25 5.05
C ILE A 182 -5.89 -11.87 4.51
N ALA A 183 -6.80 -10.91 4.61
CA ALA A 183 -6.56 -9.53 4.22
C ALA A 183 -5.42 -8.90 5.06
N ASP A 184 -5.43 -9.14 6.38
CA ASP A 184 -4.37 -8.66 7.28
C ASP A 184 -3.01 -9.29 6.92
N GLY A 185 -2.97 -10.61 6.71
CA GLY A 185 -1.77 -11.34 6.31
C GLY A 185 -1.24 -10.92 4.94
N LEU A 186 -2.14 -10.79 3.95
CA LEU A 186 -1.81 -10.32 2.60
C LEU A 186 -1.26 -8.90 2.65
N GLY A 187 -1.93 -7.98 3.34
CA GLY A 187 -1.47 -6.60 3.50
C GLY A 187 -0.08 -6.52 4.14
N HIS A 188 0.18 -7.34 5.16
CA HIS A 188 1.49 -7.42 5.78
C HIS A 188 2.58 -7.88 4.80
N VAL A 189 2.34 -8.97 4.06
CA VAL A 189 3.28 -9.50 3.08
C VAL A 189 3.51 -8.51 1.93
N LEU A 190 2.46 -7.88 1.42
CA LEU A 190 2.58 -6.86 0.38
C LEU A 190 3.41 -5.66 0.86
N GLY A 191 3.18 -5.18 2.09
CA GLY A 191 3.99 -4.14 2.71
C GLY A 191 5.48 -4.52 2.82
N GLN A 192 5.79 -5.77 3.15
CA GLN A 192 7.18 -6.27 3.16
C GLN A 192 7.78 -6.35 1.74
N ARG A 193 7.00 -6.81 0.75
CA ARG A 193 7.46 -6.88 -0.65
C ARG A 193 7.77 -5.49 -1.20
N LEU A 194 6.97 -4.49 -0.87
CA LEU A 194 7.23 -3.10 -1.24
C LEU A 194 8.54 -2.58 -0.65
N LYS A 195 8.84 -2.90 0.62
CA LYS A 195 10.13 -2.54 1.24
C LYS A 195 11.30 -3.19 0.50
N ASN A 196 11.25 -4.52 0.31
CA ASN A 196 12.35 -5.26 -0.32
C ASN A 196 12.51 -4.96 -1.81
N GLY A 197 11.45 -4.51 -2.48
CA GLY A 197 11.51 -4.08 -3.87
C GLY A 197 11.93 -2.62 -4.02
N THR A 198 12.09 -1.85 -2.95
CA THR A 198 12.48 -0.43 -3.05
C THR A 198 14.00 -0.22 -3.08
N ASP A 199 14.78 -1.26 -2.74
CA ASP A 199 16.25 -1.32 -2.82
C ASP A 199 16.74 -1.61 -4.24
#